data_AF-H0FV91-F1
#
_entry.id   AF-H0FV91-F1
#
_cell.length_a   1.000
_cell.length_b   1.000
_cell.length_c   1.000
_cell.angle_alpha   90.00
_cell.angle_beta   90.00
_cell.angle_gamma   90.00
#
_symmetry.space_group_name_H-M   'P 1'
#
loop_
_entity.id
_entity.type
_entity.pdbx_description
1 polymer ?
#
loop_
_entity_poly.entity_id
_entity_poly.type
_entity_poly.pdbx_seq_one_letter_code
_entity_poly.pdbx_strand_id
1 'polypeptide(L)' 'MAQSRFIYTLKEVAVMIGENLELIEEVTANSDNIAEGELVYVQIPRQSAP' A
#
# COMPACT_ATOMS: atom_id res chain seq x y z
N MET A 1 -18.16 13.37 -10.74
CA MET A 1 -16.74 13.65 -11.05
C MET A 1 -15.99 12.36 -10.82
N ALA A 2 -15.40 11.77 -11.86
CA ALA A 2 -14.62 10.54 -11.71
C ALA A 2 -13.35 10.88 -10.93
N GLN A 3 -13.26 10.45 -9.67
CA GLN A 3 -12.04 10.56 -8.89
C GLN A 3 -11.07 9.53 -9.49
N SER A 4 -10.01 9.98 -10.16
CA SER A 4 -8.95 9.08 -10.62
C SER A 4 -8.36 8.37 -9.41
N ARG A 5 -8.62 7.06 -9.29
CA ARG A 5 -8.00 6.22 -8.27
C ARG A 5 -6.64 5.78 -8.80
N PHE A 6 -5.59 6.32 -8.21
CA PHE A 6 -4.24 5.81 -8.43
C PHE A 6 -3.96 4.77 -7.35
N ILE A 7 -3.59 3.56 -7.77
CA ILE A 7 -3.24 2.46 -6.87
C ILE A 7 -1.72 2.41 -6.83
N TYR A 8 -1.16 2.55 -5.62
CA TYR A 8 0.27 2.40 -5.35
C TYR A 8 0.47 1.29 -4.34
N THR A 9 1.53 0.53 -4.51
CA THR A 9 2.02 -0.40 -3.51
C THR A 9 2.76 0.35 -2.39
N LEU A 10 2.81 -0.22 -1.19
CA LEU A 10 3.59 0.34 -0.07
C LEU A 10 5.06 0.55 -0.45
N LYS A 11 5.60 -0.33 -1.30
CA LYS A 11 6.96 -0.21 -1.85
C LYS A 11 7.14 1.02 -2.73
N GLU A 12 6.18 1.32 -3.60
CA GLU A 12 6.23 2.52 -4.43
C GLU A 12 6.15 3.77 -3.56
N VAL A 13 5.29 3.78 -2.54
CA VAL A 13 5.19 4.89 -1.59
C VAL A 13 6.50 5.07 -0.83
N ALA A 14 7.10 3.98 -0.31
CA ALA A 14 8.39 4.03 0.38
C ALA A 14 9.48 4.67 -0.48
N VAL A 15 9.57 4.30 -1.77
CA VAL A 15 10.51 4.88 -2.72
C VAL A 15 10.18 6.35 -3.01
N MET A 16 8.90 6.70 -3.15
CA MET A 16 8.47 8.07 -3.44
C MET A 16 8.81 9.04 -2.31
N ILE A 17 8.70 8.60 -1.06
CA ILE A 17 8.95 9.46 0.11
C ILE A 17 10.35 9.29 0.70
N GLY A 18 11.13 8.31 0.22
CA GLY A 18 12.50 8.05 0.69
C GLY A 18 12.56 7.40 2.07
N GLU A 19 11.52 6.67 2.47
CA GLU A 19 11.40 6.02 3.77
C GLU A 19 11.62 4.51 3.70
N ASN A 20 11.82 3.89 4.86
CA ASN A 20 11.96 2.44 4.96
C ASN A 20 10.60 1.74 4.74
N LEU A 21 10.58 0.71 3.89
CA LEU A 21 9.40 -0.12 3.66
C LEU A 21 8.85 -0.75 4.95
N GLU A 22 9.71 -1.25 5.84
CA GLU A 22 9.28 -1.86 7.11
C GLU A 22 8.53 -0.85 7.99
N LEU A 23 8.97 0.41 7.99
CA LEU A 23 8.31 1.48 8.72
C LEU A 23 6.93 1.80 8.13
N ILE A 24 6.83 1.86 6.80
CA ILE A 24 5.55 2.06 6.10
C ILE A 24 4.60 0.90 6.41
N GLU A 25 5.08 -0.34 6.39
CA GLU A 25 4.30 -1.53 6.71
C GLU A 25 3.79 -1.52 8.16
N GLU A 26 4.63 -1.16 9.13
CA GLU A 26 4.25 -1.05 10.54
C GLU A 26 3.18 0.04 10.76
N VAL A 27 3.37 1.22 10.18
CA VAL A 27 2.44 2.35 10.33
C VAL A 27 1.12 2.05 9.64
N THR A 28 1.13 1.42 8.46
CA THR A 28 -0.11 1.08 7.71
C THR A 28 -0.81 -0.18 8.23
N ALA A 29 -0.15 -1.00 9.04
CA ALA A 29 -0.80 -2.10 9.75
C ALA A 29 -1.81 -1.61 10.79
N ASN A 30 -1.68 -0.38 11.28
CA ASN A 30 -2.67 0.25 12.15
C ASN A 30 -3.71 1.01 11.32
N SER A 31 -4.96 0.55 11.35
CA SER A 31 -6.09 1.19 10.64
C SER A 31 -6.34 2.63 11.10
N ASP A 32 -5.97 2.98 12.33
CA ASP A 32 -6.14 4.35 12.85
C ASP A 32 -5.16 5.34 12.21
N ASN A 33 -4.06 4.86 11.62
CA ASN A 33 -3.10 5.69 10.89
C ASN A 33 -3.57 5.98 9.44
N ILE A 34 -4.71 5.43 9.02
CA ILE A 34 -5.20 5.51 7.65
C ILE A 34 -6.41 6.43 7.63
N ALA A 35 -6.17 7.72 7.34
CA ALA A 35 -7.21 8.71 7.15
C ALA A 35 -7.91 8.55 5.79
N GLU A 36 -9.21 8.86 5.70
CA GLU A 36 -10.10 8.91 4.50
C GLU A 36 -9.49 8.45 3.16
N GLY A 37 -9.08 7.19 3.08
CA GLY A 37 -8.48 6.57 1.91
C GLY A 37 -8.85 5.10 1.91
N GLU A 38 -9.54 4.64 0.86
CA GLU A 38 -9.82 3.21 0.69
C GLU A 38 -8.50 2.44 0.61
N LEU A 39 -8.22 1.60 1.62
CA LEU A 39 -7.21 0.56 1.52
C LEU A 39 -7.63 -0.45 0.45
N VAL A 40 -6.93 -0.46 -0.67
CA VAL A 40 -7.10 -1.49 -1.70
C VAL A 40 -6.13 -2.63 -1.41
N TYR A 41 -6.64 -3.73 -0.86
CA TYR A 41 -5.86 -4.93 -0.63
C TYR A 41 -5.66 -5.69 -1.95
N VAL A 42 -4.46 -5.65 -2.51
CA VAL A 42 -4.12 -6.45 -3.71
C VAL A 42 -3.52 -7.77 -3.25
N GLN A 43 -4.35 -8.82 -3.24
CA GLN A 43 -3.87 -10.17 -3.00
C GLN A 43 -3.12 -10.67 -4.24
N ILE A 44 -1.79 -10.66 -4.20
CA ILE A 44 -0.96 -11.22 -5.28
C ILE A 44 -1.17 -12.74 -5.27
N PRO A 45 -1.71 -13.36 -6.34
CA PRO A 45 -1.82 -14.81 -6.38
C PRO A 45 -0.42 -15.41 -6.32
N ARG A 46 -0.17 -16.29 -5.34
CA ARG A 46 1.04 -17.11 -5.35
C ARG A 46 1.04 -17.91 -6.64
N GLN A 47 2.01 -17.65 -7.51
CA GLN A 47 2.37 -18.59 -8.55
C GLN A 47 2.84 -19.87 -7.83
N SER A 48 2.04 -20.93 -7.95
CA SER A 48 2.45 -22.29 -7.66
C SER A 48 3.73 -22.56 -8.45
N ALA A 49 4.82 -22.81 -7.71
CA ALA A 49 6.09 -23.23 -8.27
C ALA A 49 5.91 -24.51 -9.12
N PRO A 50 6.74 -24.71 -10.16
CA PRO A 50 6.58 -25.76 -11.16
C PRO A 50 6.64 -27.18 -10.60
#